data_AF-A0A976Q286-F1
#
_entry.id   AF-A0A976Q286-F1
#
_cell.length_a   1.000
_cell.length_b   1.000
_cell.length_c   1.000
_cell.angle_alpha   90.00
_cell.angle_beta   90.00
_cell.angle_gamma   90.00
#
_symmetry.space_group_name_H-M   'P 1'
#
loop_
_entity.id
_entity.type
_entity.pdbx_description
1 polymer ?
#
loop_
_entity_poly.entity_id
_entity_poly.type
_entity_poly.pdbx_seq_one_letter_code
_entity_poly.pdbx_strand_id
1 'polypeptide(L)'
;MTTRLILLVSLATLGAPGCRAPADNDLGEIKQLLAEQVENQKAVVARLDKLEKQAKTARPRRPARPEVDYDKVHQIPTSDSPIKGKPAAKVTIAAFSDFQ
;
A
#
# COMPACT_ATOMS: atom_id res chain seq x y z
N MET A 1 9.15 -14.86 23.52
CA MET A 1 10.20 -14.11 24.22
C MET A 1 10.24 -12.71 23.64
N THR A 2 9.71 -11.78 24.42
CA THR A 2 9.58 -10.35 24.15
C THR A 2 10.91 -9.64 24.38
N THR A 3 11.38 -8.84 23.42
CA THR A 3 12.32 -7.76 23.75
C THR A 3 12.10 -6.55 22.86
N ARG A 4 11.62 -5.49 23.52
CA ARG A 4 11.59 -4.10 23.04
C ARG A 4 13.01 -3.64 22.72
N LEU A 5 13.20 -2.89 21.64
CA LEU A 5 14.32 -1.96 21.53
C LEU A 5 13.79 -0.59 21.10
N ILE A 6 13.61 0.24 22.11
CA ILE A 6 13.38 1.68 22.03
C ILE A 6 14.75 2.30 21.69
N LEU A 7 14.88 2.97 20.54
CA LEU A 7 16.02 3.85 20.28
C LEU A 7 15.55 5.31 20.28
N LEU A 8 15.81 5.90 21.44
CA LEU A 8 15.93 7.30 21.82
C LEU A 8 15.99 8.34 20.70
N VAL A 9 14.96 9.20 20.67
CA VAL A 9 15.02 10.59 20.23
C VAL A 9 15.91 11.37 21.20
N SER A 10 17.03 11.90 20.72
CA SER A 10 17.83 12.90 21.40
C SER A 10 18.66 13.62 20.36
N LEU A 11 18.52 14.94 20.21
CA LEU A 11 19.53 15.89 20.70
C LEU A 11 19.27 17.31 20.17
N ALA A 12 18.96 18.18 21.13
CA ALA A 12 19.33 19.59 21.27
C ALA A 12 19.27 20.54 20.05
N THR A 13 18.27 21.41 20.14
CA THR A 13 18.31 22.86 19.94
C THR A 13 19.70 23.53 20.09
N LEU A 14 20.11 24.31 19.09
CA LEU A 14 21.03 25.44 19.25
C LEU A 14 20.82 26.46 18.11
N GLY A 15 20.41 27.69 18.43
CA GLY A 15 20.85 28.89 17.68
C GLY A 15 19.81 29.79 17.00
N ALA A 16 19.49 30.89 17.70
CA ALA A 16 19.25 32.26 17.21
C ALA A 16 17.80 32.79 17.07
N PRO A 17 17.59 34.08 17.42
CA PRO A 17 16.35 34.61 17.99
C PRO A 17 15.47 35.24 16.91
N GLY A 18 14.32 34.62 16.66
CA GLY A 18 13.30 35.14 15.76
C GLY A 18 11.90 35.05 16.32
N CYS A 19 11.73 34.95 17.64
CA CYS A 19 10.42 35.14 18.26
C CYS A 19 10.20 36.64 18.48
N ARG A 20 9.84 37.36 17.42
CA ARG A 20 9.07 38.59 17.58
C ARG A 20 7.80 38.15 18.30
N ALA A 21 7.62 38.58 19.54
CA ALA A 21 6.40 38.28 20.28
C ALA A 21 5.20 38.72 19.40
N PRO A 22 4.20 37.85 19.19
CA PRO A 22 2.99 38.24 18.49
C PRO A 22 2.44 39.47 19.20
N ALA A 23 2.15 40.53 18.45
CA ALA A 23 1.40 41.65 19.01
C ALA A 23 0.06 41.10 19.52
N ASP A 24 -0.51 41.69 20.56
CA ASP A 24 -1.71 41.16 21.23
C ASP A 24 -2.90 40.95 20.26
N ASN A 25 -2.92 41.68 19.14
CA ASN A 25 -3.87 41.54 18.03
C ASN A 25 -3.68 40.22 17.24
N ASP A 26 -2.45 39.76 17.04
CA ASP A 26 -2.12 38.54 16.27
C ASP A 26 -2.61 37.26 17.00
N LEU A 27 -2.64 37.30 18.34
CA LEU A 27 -3.11 36.17 19.15
C LEU A 27 -4.61 35.90 18.96
N GLY A 28 -5.39 36.94 18.65
CA GLY A 28 -6.82 36.83 18.36
C GLY A 28 -7.05 36.15 17.01
N GLU A 29 -6.36 36.61 15.97
CA GLU A 29 -6.46 36.06 14.61
C GLU A 29 -6.03 34.59 14.55
N ILE A 30 -4.92 34.24 15.22
CA ILE A 30 -4.44 32.85 15.29
C ILE A 30 -5.47 31.93 15.96
N LYS A 31 -6.13 32.38 17.04
CA LYS A 31 -7.19 31.59 17.71
C LYS A 31 -8.42 31.41 16.82
N GLN A 32 -8.75 32.42 16.04
CA GLN A 32 -9.90 32.40 15.14
C GLN A 32 -9.66 31.45 13.95
N LEU A 33 -8.47 31.52 13.35
CA LEU A 33 -8.02 30.59 12.32
C LEU A 33 -7.94 29.14 12.83
N LEU A 34 -7.48 28.95 14.07
CA LEU A 34 -7.42 27.63 14.70
C LEU A 34 -8.83 27.05 14.93
N ALA A 35 -9.77 27.87 15.40
CA ALA A 35 -11.16 27.45 15.58
C ALA A 35 -11.80 27.03 14.24
N GLU A 36 -11.56 27.81 13.19
CA GLU A 36 -12.03 27.48 11.84
C GLU A 36 -11.39 26.21 11.28
N GLN A 37 -10.07 26.03 11.44
CA GLN A 37 -9.39 24.80 11.02
C GLN A 37 -9.90 23.57 11.75
N VAL A 38 -10.18 23.67 13.05
CA VAL A 38 -10.73 22.55 13.83
C VAL A 38 -12.12 22.15 13.33
N GLU A 39 -12.98 23.11 12.99
CA GLU A 39 -14.30 22.82 12.41
C GLU A 39 -14.20 22.20 11.00
N ASN A 40 -13.32 22.74 10.16
CA ASN A 40 -13.06 22.17 8.83
C ASN A 40 -12.50 20.75 8.91
N GLN A 41 -11.59 20.48 9.86
CA GLN A 41 -11.05 19.14 10.10
C GLN A 41 -12.13 18.16 10.59
N LYS A 42 -13.00 18.57 11.52
CA LYS A 42 -14.13 17.73 11.96
C LYS A 42 -15.04 17.35 10.79
N ALA A 43 -15.35 18.30 9.91
CA ALA A 43 -16.17 18.05 8.73
C ALA A 43 -15.49 17.07 7.75
N VAL A 44 -14.16 17.18 7.56
CA VAL A 44 -13.39 16.24 6.73
C VAL A 44 -13.41 14.84 7.34
N VAL A 45 -13.14 14.71 8.64
CA VAL A 45 -13.15 13.41 9.34
C VAL A 45 -14.52 12.73 9.23
N ALA A 46 -15.61 13.47 9.44
CA ALA A 46 -16.96 12.93 9.30
C ALA A 46 -17.27 12.46 7.86
N ARG A 47 -16.75 13.15 6.85
CA ARG A 47 -16.86 12.73 5.43
C ARG A 47 -16.04 11.48 5.15
N LEU A 48 -14.83 11.38 5.69
CA LEU A 48 -13.98 10.20 5.56
C LEU A 48 -14.65 8.98 6.19
N ASP A 49 -15.20 9.10 7.40
CA ASP A 49 -15.93 8.01 8.07
C ASP A 49 -17.12 7.50 7.24
N LYS A 50 -17.85 8.43 6.60
CA LYS A 50 -18.98 8.08 5.72
C LYS A 50 -18.49 7.35 4.46
N LEU A 51 -17.42 7.85 3.84
CA LEU A 51 -16.81 7.22 2.65
C LEU A 51 -16.23 5.85 2.97
N GLU A 52 -15.62 5.65 4.14
CA GLU A 52 -15.12 4.34 4.57
C GLU A 52 -16.25 3.33 4.77
N LYS A 53 -17.35 3.74 5.40
CA LYS A 53 -18.55 2.89 5.57
C LYS A 53 -19.16 2.51 4.21
N GLN A 54 -19.20 3.46 3.27
CA GLN A 54 -19.66 3.21 1.90
C GLN A 54 -18.67 2.32 1.12
N ALA A 55 -17.37 2.52 1.26
CA ALA A 55 -16.36 1.73 0.57
C ALA A 55 -16.29 0.28 1.09
N LYS A 56 -16.57 0.04 2.38
CA LYS A 56 -16.66 -1.32 2.94
C LYS A 56 -17.88 -2.09 2.42
N THR A 57 -18.97 -1.39 2.11
CA THR A 57 -20.23 -2.01 1.63
C THR A 57 -20.32 -2.08 0.10
N ALA A 58 -19.63 -1.20 -0.62
CA ALA A 58 -19.72 -1.07 -2.07
C ALA A 58 -18.62 -1.78 -2.87
N ARG A 59 -17.69 -2.51 -2.23
CA ARG A 59 -16.67 -3.26 -2.98
C ARG A 59 -17.33 -4.48 -3.63
N PRO A 60 -17.46 -4.53 -4.97
CA PRO A 60 -17.90 -5.76 -5.62
C PRO A 60 -16.90 -6.86 -5.27
N ARG A 61 -17.40 -7.98 -4.74
CA ARG A 61 -16.57 -9.14 -4.43
C ARG A 61 -16.03 -9.68 -5.74
N ARG A 62 -14.78 -9.34 -6.05
CA ARG A 62 -14.08 -9.90 -7.19
C ARG A 62 -14.12 -11.43 -7.06
N PRO A 63 -14.47 -12.18 -8.11
CA PRO A 63 -14.44 -13.63 -8.05
C PRO A 63 -13.07 -14.10 -7.56
N ALA A 64 -13.08 -15.02 -6.60
CA ALA A 64 -11.85 -15.66 -6.14
C ALA A 64 -11.19 -16.33 -7.35
N ARG A 65 -9.87 -16.20 -7.46
CA ARG A 65 -9.12 -16.98 -8.45
C ARG A 65 -9.28 -18.46 -8.07
N PRO A 66 -9.46 -19.36 -9.05
CA PRO A 66 -9.38 -20.80 -8.78
C PRO A 66 -8.06 -21.12 -8.08
N GLU A 67 -8.12 -22.01 -7.07
CA GLU A 67 -6.92 -22.54 -6.45
C GLU A 67 -6.12 -23.33 -7.50
N VAL A 68 -4.82 -23.09 -7.59
CA VAL A 68 -3.95 -23.80 -8.54
C VAL A 68 -3.32 -24.98 -7.81
N ASP A 69 -3.60 -26.19 -8.31
CA ASP A 69 -2.91 -27.39 -7.87
C ASP A 69 -1.54 -27.47 -8.54
N TYR A 70 -0.48 -27.31 -7.75
CA TYR A 70 0.91 -27.37 -8.22
C TYR A 70 1.42 -28.80 -8.41
N ASP A 71 0.76 -29.80 -7.84
CA ASP A 71 1.11 -31.21 -7.97
C ASP A 71 0.39 -31.87 -9.15
N LYS A 72 -0.52 -31.15 -9.79
CA LYS A 72 -1.26 -31.62 -10.96
C LYS A 72 -0.32 -31.94 -12.12
N VAL A 73 -0.25 -33.22 -12.48
CA VAL A 73 0.51 -33.68 -13.65
C VAL A 73 -0.27 -33.39 -14.93
N HIS A 74 0.30 -32.54 -15.80
CA HIS A 74 -0.23 -32.25 -17.12
C HIS A 74 0.51 -33.06 -18.19
N GLN A 75 -0.17 -34.02 -18.81
CA GLN A 75 0.38 -34.76 -19.96
C GLN A 75 0.20 -33.94 -21.24
N ILE A 76 1.27 -33.28 -21.68
CA ILE A 76 1.31 -32.55 -22.95
C ILE A 76 2.00 -33.45 -23.99
N PRO A 77 1.32 -33.89 -25.04
CA PRO A 77 1.92 -34.74 -26.06
C PRO A 77 2.94 -33.96 -26.89
N THR A 78 4.17 -34.45 -26.95
CA THR A 78 5.26 -33.80 -27.70
C THR A 78 5.38 -34.27 -29.15
N SER A 79 4.85 -35.47 -29.49
CA SER A 79 4.90 -36.12 -30.82
C SER A 79 6.14 -35.74 -31.65
N ASP A 80 5.93 -35.11 -32.80
CA ASP A 80 6.96 -34.74 -33.78
C ASP A 80 7.43 -33.28 -33.61
N SER A 81 7.16 -32.67 -32.45
CA SER A 81 7.59 -31.31 -32.15
C SER A 81 9.12 -31.23 -32.11
N PRO A 82 9.74 -30.15 -32.62
CA PRO A 82 11.18 -29.99 -32.57
C PRO A 82 11.68 -29.90 -31.12
N ILE A 83 12.65 -30.74 -30.77
CA ILE A 83 13.23 -30.81 -29.42
C ILE A 83 14.62 -30.18 -29.43
N LYS A 84 14.86 -29.27 -28.48
CA LYS A 84 16.19 -28.73 -28.19
C LYS A 84 16.67 -29.21 -26.82
N GLY A 85 17.72 -30.05 -26.80
CA GLY A 85 18.34 -30.55 -25.56
C GLY A 85 18.37 -32.07 -25.47
N LYS A 86 18.54 -32.60 -24.24
CA LYS A 86 18.57 -34.04 -23.98
C LYS A 86 17.15 -34.64 -24.06
N PRO A 87 16.91 -35.73 -24.81
CA PRO A 87 15.57 -36.32 -24.97
C PRO A 87 14.91 -36.75 -23.65
N ALA A 88 15.70 -37.20 -22.67
CA ALA A 88 15.25 -37.64 -21.34
C ALA A 88 15.72 -36.66 -20.25
N ALA A 89 15.55 -35.36 -20.46
CA ALA A 89 15.81 -34.36 -19.44
C ALA A 89 14.81 -34.49 -18.27
N LYS A 90 15.26 -34.21 -17.04
CA LYS A 90 14.39 -34.25 -15.84
C LYS A 90 13.32 -33.15 -15.86
N VAL A 91 13.57 -32.09 -16.61
CA VAL A 91 12.67 -30.94 -16.78
C VAL A 91 12.55 -30.69 -18.27
N THR A 92 11.32 -30.62 -18.76
CA THR A 92 10.98 -30.33 -20.16
C THR A 92 10.04 -29.13 -20.18
N ILE A 93 10.34 -28.13 -21.01
CA ILE A 93 9.53 -26.92 -21.18
C ILE A 93 8.85 -27.02 -22.55
N ALA A 94 7.51 -27.04 -22.57
CA ALA A 94 6.73 -26.95 -23.80
C ALA A 94 6.42 -25.47 -24.09
N ALA A 95 6.89 -24.97 -25.24
CA ALA A 95 6.67 -23.59 -25.67
C ALA A 95 5.79 -23.57 -26.92
N PHE A 96 4.78 -22.70 -26.93
CA PHE A 96 3.91 -22.45 -28.08
C PHE A 96 4.23 -21.07 -28.63
N SER A 97 4.61 -21.00 -29.90
CA SER A 97 4.98 -19.76 -30.59
C SER A 97 4.23 -19.65 -31.92
N ASP A 98 3.79 -18.44 -32.25
CA ASP A 98 3.26 -18.07 -33.56
C ASP A 98 4.17 -16.98 -34.14
N PHE A 99 4.42 -17.01 -35.45
CA PHE A 99 5.41 -16.17 -36.14
C PHE A 99 4.77 -15.20 -37.14
N GLN A 100 3.52 -14.80 -36.92
CA GLN A 100 2.77 -13.86 -37.76
C GLN A 100 2.58 -12.50 -37.10
#